data_AF-A0A0F2L9V9-F1
#
_entry.id   AF-A0A0F2L9V9-F1
#
_cell.length_a   1.000
_cell.length_b   1.000
_cell.length_c   1.000
_cell.angle_alpha   90.00
_cell.angle_beta   90.00
_cell.angle_gamma   90.00
#
_symmetry.space_group_name_H-M   'P 1'
#
loop_
_entity.id
_entity.type
_entity.pdbx_description
1 polymer ?
#
loop_
_entity_poly.entity_id
_entity_poly.type
_entity_poly.pdbx_seq_one_letter_code
_entity_poly.pdbx_strand_id
1 'polypeptide(L)'
;MSVRMIDITTKESLYREAIATGFLRVDEETMEELMKVGASGLGNAAVVAKITAINATKTAWKYIPLLHPIPISYIETRVRYEKDGIRMAVLARTKAQTGVEMDVLFGLFTGLLAAWNTIKGCSKTCTPEWVTNFKGVKVQSCGSSRVDGIFDIRVISKVKSMDGVGPGIEGFDDNTGGAPVVTMFDVTTEPTYYGEATAKGFIRLREETIELIRQGKVEKGDVITVAKTAAILATKTTWEVLPLVHLNYITYVNAEANVLEDGVEVTVDTRNVSNTGSAMEAVFAVGSALLTVWDMTKKYEKDEHGQYPITTIKEIRVLKALKTPAV
;
A
#
# COMPACT_ATOMS: atom_id res chain seq x y z
N MET A 1 -19.48 20.76 -0.20
CA MET A 1 -20.16 19.53 -0.67
C MET A 1 -20.30 18.56 0.50
N SER A 2 -21.36 17.77 0.54
CA SER A 2 -21.52 16.73 1.57
C SER A 2 -20.73 15.47 1.19
N VAL A 3 -20.01 14.89 2.17
CA VAL A 3 -19.37 13.58 2.04
C VAL A 3 -20.41 12.51 2.30
N ARG A 4 -20.53 11.51 1.42
CA ARG A 4 -21.52 10.44 1.57
C ARG A 4 -21.05 9.08 1.05
N MET A 5 -21.45 8.03 1.76
CA MET A 5 -21.38 6.66 1.26
C MET A 5 -22.49 6.44 0.22
N ILE A 6 -22.21 5.65 -0.83
CA ILE A 6 -23.19 5.33 -1.86
C ILE A 6 -24.13 4.24 -1.35
N ASP A 7 -25.43 4.49 -1.30
CA ASP A 7 -26.41 3.46 -0.96
C ASP A 7 -26.43 2.36 -2.03
N ILE A 8 -26.25 1.11 -1.60
CA ILE A 8 -26.26 -0.07 -2.46
C ILE A 8 -27.45 -1.00 -2.20
N THR A 9 -28.39 -0.62 -1.33
CA THR A 9 -29.51 -1.46 -0.86
C THR A 9 -30.34 -2.05 -2.00
N THR A 10 -30.56 -1.28 -3.07
CA THR A 10 -31.36 -1.70 -4.23
C THR A 10 -30.56 -2.48 -5.29
N LYS A 11 -29.24 -2.63 -5.13
CA LYS A 11 -28.40 -3.35 -6.10
C LYS A 11 -28.52 -4.85 -5.87
N GLU A 12 -28.45 -5.61 -6.94
CA GLU A 12 -28.44 -7.07 -6.86
C GLU A 12 -27.11 -7.61 -6.32
N SER A 13 -27.20 -8.67 -5.51
CA SER A 13 -26.03 -9.42 -5.03
C SER A 13 -25.57 -10.43 -6.09
N LEU A 14 -24.39 -10.18 -6.66
CA LEU A 14 -23.87 -10.93 -7.81
C LEU A 14 -22.49 -11.52 -7.48
N TYR A 15 -22.11 -12.57 -8.21
CA TYR A 15 -20.74 -13.08 -8.16
C TYR A 15 -19.79 -12.01 -8.68
N ARG A 16 -18.68 -11.83 -7.96
CA ARG A 16 -17.65 -10.86 -8.28
C ARG A 16 -16.29 -11.46 -8.04
N GLU A 17 -15.40 -11.26 -9.00
CA GLU A 17 -13.99 -11.59 -8.91
C GLU A 17 -13.18 -10.36 -9.31
N ALA A 18 -12.08 -10.12 -8.62
CA ALA A 18 -11.10 -9.14 -9.05
C ALA A 18 -9.69 -9.69 -8.85
N ILE A 19 -8.78 -9.30 -9.73
CA ILE A 19 -7.36 -9.62 -9.68
C ILE A 19 -6.57 -8.32 -9.75
N ALA A 20 -5.69 -8.11 -8.80
CA ALA A 20 -4.74 -7.00 -8.80
C ALA A 20 -3.30 -7.53 -8.87
N THR A 21 -2.43 -6.78 -9.55
CA THR A 21 -0.98 -7.03 -9.58
C THR A 21 -0.21 -5.76 -9.22
N GLY A 22 0.98 -5.94 -8.65
CA GLY A 22 1.91 -4.85 -8.37
C GLY A 22 3.34 -5.38 -8.26
N PHE A 23 4.29 -4.45 -8.15
CA PHE A 23 5.72 -4.75 -8.13
C PHE A 23 6.43 -3.98 -7.03
N LEU A 24 7.24 -4.66 -6.23
CA LEU A 24 8.18 -4.04 -5.30
C LEU A 24 9.55 -4.07 -5.94
N ARG A 25 10.11 -2.90 -6.29
CA ARG A 25 11.45 -2.82 -6.88
C ARG A 25 12.51 -2.88 -5.79
N VAL A 26 13.47 -3.77 -5.98
CA VAL A 26 14.58 -4.06 -5.07
C VAL A 26 15.83 -4.21 -5.92
N ASP A 27 16.98 -3.78 -5.40
CA ASP A 27 18.24 -3.92 -6.14
C ASP A 27 18.57 -5.39 -6.44
N GLU A 28 19.31 -5.60 -7.53
CA GLU A 28 19.62 -6.96 -8.03
C GLU A 28 20.43 -7.79 -7.03
N GLU A 29 21.35 -7.18 -6.27
CA GLU A 29 22.20 -7.87 -5.28
C GLU A 29 21.33 -8.48 -4.18
N THR A 30 20.40 -7.70 -3.62
CA THR A 30 19.45 -8.18 -2.61
C THR A 30 18.52 -9.26 -3.17
N MET A 31 18.07 -9.12 -4.42
CA MET A 31 17.22 -10.14 -5.05
C MET A 31 17.96 -11.45 -5.31
N GLU A 32 19.23 -11.41 -5.72
CA GLU A 32 20.07 -12.60 -5.85
C GLU A 32 20.25 -13.33 -4.52
N GLU A 33 20.46 -12.60 -3.42
CA GLU A 33 20.53 -13.18 -2.08
C GLU A 33 19.22 -13.84 -1.66
N LEU A 34 18.10 -13.15 -1.87
CA LEU A 34 16.75 -13.65 -1.59
C LEU A 34 16.43 -14.94 -2.35
N MET A 35 16.78 -15.00 -3.64
CA MET A 35 16.56 -16.18 -4.47
C MET A 35 17.42 -17.38 -4.03
N LYS A 36 18.62 -17.14 -3.48
CA LYS A 36 19.51 -18.21 -2.99
C LYS A 36 19.07 -18.75 -1.62
N VAL A 37 18.67 -17.87 -0.70
CA VAL A 37 18.45 -18.22 0.72
C VAL A 37 16.99 -18.51 1.04
N GLY A 38 16.04 -17.96 0.27
CA GLY A 38 14.59 -18.13 0.50
C GLY A 38 14.03 -17.35 1.72
N ALA A 39 14.89 -16.67 2.47
CA ALA A 39 14.53 -15.77 3.56
C ALA A 39 15.58 -14.65 3.67
N SER A 40 15.16 -13.45 4.09
CA SER A 40 16.05 -12.32 4.31
C SER A 40 15.60 -11.55 5.56
N GLY A 41 16.55 -11.13 6.39
CA GLY A 41 16.28 -10.22 7.51
C GLY A 41 15.28 -10.80 8.50
N LEU A 42 14.04 -10.32 8.46
CA LEU A 42 12.96 -10.70 9.38
C LEU A 42 12.25 -12.01 9.04
N GLY A 43 12.49 -12.60 7.86
CA GLY A 43 11.87 -13.87 7.48
C GLY A 43 11.73 -14.09 5.98
N ASN A 44 10.87 -15.03 5.62
CA ASN A 44 10.51 -15.27 4.22
C ASN A 44 9.57 -14.16 3.72
N ALA A 45 10.11 -13.22 2.95
CA ALA A 45 9.38 -12.06 2.43
C ALA A 45 8.13 -12.45 1.63
N ALA A 46 8.16 -13.57 0.90
CA ALA A 46 7.01 -14.05 0.15
C ALA A 46 5.90 -14.57 1.08
N VAL A 47 6.25 -15.36 2.09
CA VAL A 47 5.28 -15.88 3.08
C VAL A 47 4.63 -14.74 3.85
N VAL A 48 5.42 -13.79 4.35
CA VAL A 48 4.91 -12.62 5.08
C VAL A 48 4.00 -11.78 4.18
N ALA A 49 4.38 -11.54 2.92
CA ALA A 49 3.56 -10.82 1.95
C ALA A 49 2.22 -11.52 1.70
N LYS A 50 2.23 -12.84 1.44
CA LYS A 50 1.03 -13.65 1.18
C LYS A 50 0.05 -13.59 2.36
N ILE A 51 0.53 -13.83 3.59
CA ILE A 51 -0.30 -13.82 4.80
C ILE A 51 -0.86 -12.41 5.06
N THR A 52 -0.02 -11.38 4.94
CA THR A 52 -0.45 -9.99 5.13
C THR A 52 -1.53 -9.61 4.12
N ALA A 53 -1.32 -9.91 2.84
CA ALA A 53 -2.30 -9.62 1.79
C ALA A 53 -3.64 -10.31 2.04
N ILE A 54 -3.64 -11.59 2.43
CA ILE A 54 -4.88 -12.33 2.73
C ILE A 54 -5.65 -11.67 3.89
N ASN A 55 -4.95 -11.28 4.96
CA ASN A 55 -5.60 -10.68 6.12
C ASN A 55 -6.08 -9.25 5.84
N ALA A 56 -5.25 -8.43 5.18
CA ALA A 56 -5.58 -7.06 4.84
C ALA A 56 -6.73 -6.96 3.83
N THR A 57 -6.79 -7.86 2.84
CA THR A 57 -7.91 -7.92 1.88
C THR A 57 -9.26 -8.02 2.60
N LYS A 58 -9.35 -8.74 3.73
CA LYS A 58 -10.61 -8.91 4.50
C LYS A 58 -11.02 -7.66 5.27
N THR A 59 -10.11 -6.70 5.47
CA THR A 59 -10.30 -5.55 6.37
C THR A 59 -10.10 -4.21 5.69
N ALA A 60 -10.03 -4.17 4.35
CA ALA A 60 -9.78 -2.95 3.58
C ALA A 60 -10.72 -1.77 3.95
N TRP A 61 -11.99 -2.06 4.23
CA TRP A 61 -12.99 -1.07 4.64
C TRP A 61 -12.66 -0.34 5.96
N LYS A 62 -11.77 -0.88 6.80
CA LYS A 62 -11.28 -0.19 8.01
C LYS A 62 -10.31 0.94 7.71
N TYR A 63 -9.62 0.87 6.56
CA TYR A 63 -8.51 1.77 6.21
C TYR A 63 -8.83 2.67 4.99
N ILE A 64 -9.85 2.31 4.21
CA ILE A 64 -10.37 3.12 3.09
C ILE A 64 -11.74 3.67 3.50
N PRO A 65 -11.87 4.98 3.79
CA PRO A 65 -13.15 5.58 4.15
C PRO A 65 -14.21 5.39 3.07
N LEU A 66 -15.47 5.25 3.48
CA LEU A 66 -16.64 5.09 2.59
C LEU A 66 -16.67 3.79 1.76
N LEU A 67 -15.68 2.92 1.91
CA LEU A 67 -15.70 1.57 1.35
C LEU A 67 -16.67 0.71 2.17
N HIS A 68 -17.48 -0.09 1.48
CA HIS A 68 -18.42 -0.98 2.15
C HIS A 68 -17.69 -2.25 2.59
N PRO A 69 -17.98 -2.78 3.79
CA PRO A 69 -17.57 -4.13 4.13
C PRO A 69 -18.32 -5.13 3.24
N ILE A 70 -17.60 -6.14 2.74
CA ILE A 70 -18.19 -7.21 1.93
C ILE A 70 -17.76 -8.61 2.43
N PRO A 71 -18.62 -9.63 2.30
CA PRO A 71 -18.30 -11.00 2.69
C PRO A 71 -17.39 -11.65 1.63
N ILE A 72 -16.08 -11.61 1.84
CA ILE A 72 -15.12 -12.25 0.93
C ILE A 72 -15.15 -13.76 1.13
N SER A 73 -15.38 -14.51 0.05
CA SER A 73 -15.52 -15.96 0.06
C SER A 73 -14.20 -16.69 -0.18
N TYR A 74 -13.32 -16.12 -1.00
CA TYR A 74 -12.05 -16.73 -1.37
C TYR A 74 -11.01 -15.66 -1.66
N ILE A 75 -9.75 -15.91 -1.29
CA ILE A 75 -8.60 -15.08 -1.62
C ILE A 75 -7.46 -16.02 -2.04
N GLU A 76 -6.82 -15.71 -3.16
CA GLU A 76 -5.59 -16.36 -3.63
C GLU A 76 -4.49 -15.31 -3.77
N THR A 77 -3.26 -15.66 -3.38
CA THR A 77 -2.10 -14.79 -3.53
C THR A 77 -0.97 -15.55 -4.21
N ARG A 78 -0.29 -14.88 -5.14
CA ARG A 78 0.92 -15.40 -5.80
C ARG A 78 2.03 -14.38 -5.72
N VAL A 79 3.24 -14.87 -5.50
CA VAL A 79 4.45 -14.05 -5.42
C VAL A 79 5.49 -14.68 -6.34
N ARG A 80 6.18 -13.84 -7.11
CA ARG A 80 7.28 -14.23 -7.99
C ARG A 80 8.47 -13.34 -7.73
N TYR A 81 9.63 -13.93 -7.50
CA TYR A 81 10.90 -13.19 -7.48
C TYR A 81 11.38 -12.98 -8.92
N GLU A 82 11.66 -11.72 -9.25
CA GLU A 82 12.23 -11.25 -10.51
C GLU A 82 13.61 -10.65 -10.25
N LYS A 83 14.41 -10.44 -11.30
CA LYS A 83 15.80 -9.97 -11.15
C LYS A 83 15.89 -8.62 -10.42
N ASP A 84 14.91 -7.75 -10.64
CA ASP A 84 14.85 -6.38 -10.16
C ASP A 84 13.75 -6.16 -9.09
N GLY A 85 13.20 -7.24 -8.51
CA GLY A 85 12.23 -7.11 -7.44
C GLY A 85 11.25 -8.26 -7.25
N ILE A 86 10.14 -7.96 -6.58
CA ILE A 86 9.10 -8.93 -6.22
C ILE A 86 7.80 -8.53 -6.89
N ARG A 87 7.25 -9.42 -7.72
CA ARG A 87 5.92 -9.29 -8.29
C ARG A 87 4.91 -10.04 -7.46
N MET A 88 3.77 -9.43 -7.21
CA MET A 88 2.67 -10.05 -6.47
C MET A 88 1.35 -9.91 -7.23
N ALA A 89 0.52 -10.94 -7.15
CA ALA A 89 -0.87 -10.92 -7.56
C ALA A 89 -1.79 -11.33 -6.41
N VAL A 90 -2.95 -10.69 -6.32
CA VAL A 90 -4.00 -10.98 -5.36
C VAL A 90 -5.32 -11.11 -6.10
N LEU A 91 -6.00 -12.23 -5.90
CA LEU A 91 -7.34 -12.49 -6.40
C LEU A 91 -8.29 -12.61 -5.20
N ALA A 92 -9.50 -12.07 -5.34
CA ALA A 92 -10.57 -12.35 -4.39
C ALA A 92 -11.91 -12.58 -5.09
N ARG A 93 -12.74 -13.43 -4.48
CA ARG A 93 -14.11 -13.75 -4.91
C ARG A 93 -15.11 -13.43 -3.81
N THR A 94 -16.29 -12.96 -4.21
CA THR A 94 -17.40 -12.68 -3.31
C THR A 94 -18.74 -12.81 -4.05
N LYS A 95 -19.83 -12.93 -3.30
CA LYS A 95 -21.18 -12.67 -3.79
C LYS A 95 -21.75 -11.47 -3.02
N ALA A 96 -21.78 -10.30 -3.67
CA ALA A 96 -22.11 -9.04 -3.00
C ALA A 96 -22.74 -7.99 -3.95
N GLN A 97 -23.30 -6.92 -3.36
CA GLN A 97 -23.91 -5.79 -4.06
C GLN A 97 -22.89 -4.80 -4.65
N THR A 98 -21.63 -4.85 -4.20
CA THR A 98 -20.52 -4.00 -4.66
C THR A 98 -19.27 -4.82 -5.00
N GLY A 99 -18.39 -4.22 -5.82
CA GLY A 99 -17.11 -4.79 -6.28
C GLY A 99 -16.12 -5.11 -5.15
N VAL A 100 -15.22 -6.05 -5.41
CA VAL A 100 -14.12 -6.50 -4.53
C VAL A 100 -12.75 -5.93 -4.96
N GLU A 101 -12.76 -5.03 -5.94
CA GLU A 101 -11.55 -4.45 -6.53
C GLU A 101 -10.70 -3.67 -5.52
N MET A 102 -11.34 -2.93 -4.62
CA MET A 102 -10.61 -2.13 -3.62
C MET A 102 -9.96 -3.02 -2.56
N ASP A 103 -10.61 -4.14 -2.22
CA ASP A 103 -10.13 -5.11 -1.25
C ASP A 103 -8.86 -5.81 -1.75
N VAL A 104 -8.84 -6.26 -3.02
CA VAL A 104 -7.64 -6.87 -3.61
C VAL A 104 -6.51 -5.86 -3.80
N LEU A 105 -6.81 -4.61 -4.14
CA LEU A 105 -5.81 -3.55 -4.25
C LEU A 105 -5.16 -3.24 -2.89
N PHE A 106 -5.97 -3.18 -1.83
CA PHE A 106 -5.47 -2.98 -0.46
C PHE A 106 -4.64 -4.17 0.03
N GLY A 107 -5.10 -5.41 -0.22
CA GLY A 107 -4.33 -6.62 0.07
C GLY A 107 -3.00 -6.68 -0.66
N LEU A 108 -2.99 -6.36 -1.95
CA LEU A 108 -1.77 -6.31 -2.76
C LEU A 108 -0.77 -5.27 -2.24
N PHE A 109 -1.25 -4.03 -2.01
CA PHE A 109 -0.41 -2.94 -1.50
C PHE A 109 0.24 -3.32 -0.17
N THR A 110 -0.55 -3.81 0.78
CA THR A 110 -0.07 -4.20 2.11
C THR A 110 0.84 -5.43 2.08
N GLY A 111 0.59 -6.39 1.19
CA GLY A 111 1.49 -7.53 0.95
C GLY A 111 2.86 -7.11 0.46
N LEU A 112 2.91 -6.23 -0.56
CA LEU A 112 4.18 -5.65 -1.06
C LEU A 112 4.87 -4.80 0.01
N LEU A 113 4.10 -4.06 0.81
CA LEU A 113 4.65 -3.27 1.91
C LEU A 113 5.23 -4.14 3.05
N ALA A 114 4.63 -5.30 3.31
CA ALA A 114 5.16 -6.27 4.27
C ALA A 114 6.44 -6.96 3.74
N ALA A 115 6.50 -7.26 2.44
CA ALA A 115 7.74 -7.69 1.80
C ALA A 115 8.84 -6.62 1.95
N TRP A 116 8.53 -5.35 1.66
CA TRP A 116 9.46 -4.23 1.88
C TRP A 116 9.95 -4.20 3.34
N ASN A 117 9.05 -4.24 4.32
CA ASN A 117 9.43 -4.23 5.73
C ASN A 117 10.35 -5.41 6.11
N THR A 118 10.15 -6.57 5.48
CA THR A 118 10.98 -7.77 5.70
C THR A 118 12.39 -7.57 5.12
N ILE A 119 12.49 -7.02 3.92
CA ILE A 119 13.75 -6.84 3.17
C ILE A 119 14.60 -5.71 3.74
N LYS A 120 14.00 -4.55 4.08
CA LYS A 120 14.74 -3.39 4.58
C LYS A 120 15.55 -3.68 5.86
N GLY A 121 15.17 -4.73 6.59
CA GLY A 121 15.92 -5.22 7.76
C GLY A 121 17.33 -5.72 7.44
N CYS A 122 17.62 -6.01 6.16
CA CYS A 122 18.90 -6.57 5.71
C CYS A 122 19.95 -5.49 5.40
N SER A 123 19.54 -4.25 5.11
CA SER A 123 20.44 -3.18 4.69
C SER A 123 20.50 -2.04 5.73
N LYS A 124 21.58 -1.98 6.52
CA LYS A 124 21.90 -0.81 7.37
C LYS A 124 22.86 0.14 6.65
N THR A 125 22.48 0.58 5.46
CA THR A 125 23.23 1.53 4.65
C THR A 125 22.73 2.94 4.93
N CYS A 126 23.68 3.84 5.19
CA CYS A 126 23.43 5.27 5.36
C CYS A 126 23.83 6.02 4.10
N THR A 127 23.06 7.06 3.74
CA THR A 127 23.44 7.96 2.66
C THR A 127 24.68 8.75 3.06
N PRO A 128 25.61 9.01 2.12
CA PRO A 128 26.77 9.87 2.41
C PRO A 128 26.37 11.33 2.67
N GLU A 129 25.20 11.74 2.18
CA GLU A 129 24.65 13.09 2.30
C GLU A 129 24.07 13.38 3.69
N TRP A 130 24.38 14.57 4.20
CA TRP A 130 23.89 15.08 5.48
C TRP A 130 22.69 16.01 5.31
N VAL A 131 21.55 15.61 5.86
CA VAL A 131 20.31 16.39 5.84
C VAL A 131 20.02 16.99 7.20
N THR A 132 19.24 18.06 7.24
CA THR A 132 18.86 18.74 8.49
C THR A 132 17.51 18.19 8.97
N ASN A 133 17.46 17.72 10.21
CA ASN A 133 16.24 17.23 10.86
C ASN A 133 15.33 18.39 11.35
N PHE A 134 14.13 18.10 11.87
CA PHE A 134 13.18 19.13 12.32
C PHE A 134 13.70 19.98 13.49
N LYS A 135 14.73 19.52 14.20
CA LYS A 135 15.41 20.25 15.28
C LYS A 135 16.58 21.11 14.80
N GLY A 136 16.82 21.18 13.48
CA GLY A 136 17.96 21.92 12.92
C GLY A 136 19.30 21.19 13.01
N VAL A 137 19.31 19.89 13.36
CA VAL A 137 20.53 19.09 13.52
C VAL A 137 20.85 18.34 12.23
N LYS A 138 22.12 18.34 11.82
CA LYS A 138 22.62 17.56 10.68
C LYS A 138 22.68 16.08 11.04
N VAL A 139 22.03 15.23 10.25
CA VAL A 139 21.98 13.78 10.40
C VAL A 139 22.13 13.08 9.04
N GLN A 140 22.59 11.82 9.06
CA GLN A 140 22.60 10.97 7.87
C GLN A 140 21.31 10.13 7.81
N SER A 141 20.79 9.89 6.60
CA SER A 141 19.62 9.05 6.38
C SER A 141 20.07 7.58 6.33
N CYS A 142 19.58 6.74 7.23
CA CYS A 142 19.98 5.33 7.33
C CYS A 142 18.75 4.41 7.22
N GLY A 143 18.81 3.40 6.34
CA GLY A 143 17.83 2.30 6.32
C GLY A 143 16.87 2.24 5.12
N SER A 144 17.21 2.83 3.97
CA SER A 144 16.38 2.79 2.76
C SER A 144 17.08 2.35 1.47
N SER A 145 18.38 2.03 1.47
CA SER A 145 19.16 2.12 0.23
C SER A 145 18.97 0.99 -0.80
N ARG A 146 18.13 0.00 -0.53
CA ARG A 146 18.04 -1.25 -1.31
C ARG A 146 16.64 -1.53 -1.88
N VAL A 147 15.66 -0.69 -1.53
CA VAL A 147 14.27 -0.80 -2.01
C VAL A 147 13.84 0.55 -2.57
N ASP A 148 13.54 0.59 -3.87
CA ASP A 148 13.23 1.84 -4.56
C ASP A 148 11.78 2.29 -4.33
N GLY A 149 10.88 1.35 -4.08
CA GLY A 149 9.46 1.62 -3.85
C GLY A 149 8.52 0.54 -4.38
N ILE A 150 7.22 0.81 -4.24
CA ILE A 150 6.14 -0.02 -4.80
C ILE A 150 5.61 0.65 -6.06
N PHE A 151 5.49 -0.11 -7.14
CA PHE A 151 5.14 0.35 -8.47
C PHE A 151 4.00 -0.47 -9.08
N ASP A 152 3.32 0.12 -10.05
CA ASP A 152 2.40 -0.56 -10.97
C ASP A 152 1.26 -1.33 -10.27
N ILE A 153 0.70 -0.77 -9.20
CA ILE A 153 -0.46 -1.36 -8.52
C ILE A 153 -1.68 -1.10 -9.41
N ARG A 154 -2.27 -2.18 -9.94
CA ARG A 154 -3.44 -2.10 -10.84
C ARG A 154 -4.35 -3.32 -10.75
N VAL A 155 -5.62 -3.14 -11.14
CA VAL A 155 -6.57 -4.24 -11.38
C VAL A 155 -6.37 -4.74 -12.80
N ILE A 156 -6.07 -6.03 -12.97
CA ILE A 156 -5.83 -6.65 -14.29
C ILE A 156 -7.03 -7.44 -14.80
N SER A 157 -7.93 -7.84 -13.91
CA SER A 157 -9.16 -8.53 -14.28
C SER A 157 -10.22 -8.23 -13.25
N LYS A 158 -11.45 -8.06 -13.74
CA LYS A 158 -12.64 -7.92 -12.91
C LYS A 158 -13.81 -8.60 -13.59
N VAL A 159 -14.48 -9.49 -12.88
CA VAL A 159 -15.67 -10.22 -13.37
C VAL A 159 -16.87 -9.88 -12.50
N LYS A 160 -18.02 -9.69 -13.15
CA LYS A 160 -19.34 -9.55 -12.52
C LYS A 160 -20.32 -10.43 -13.31
N SER A 161 -20.88 -11.46 -12.70
CA SER A 161 -21.77 -12.40 -13.38
C SER A 161 -22.83 -13.01 -12.46
N MET A 162 -23.86 -13.62 -13.04
CA MET A 162 -24.79 -14.49 -12.33
C MET A 162 -24.23 -15.92 -12.19
N ASP A 163 -23.46 -16.37 -13.19
CA ASP A 163 -23.09 -17.79 -13.35
C ASP A 163 -21.84 -18.22 -12.58
N GLY A 164 -21.10 -17.28 -11.98
CA GLY A 164 -20.06 -17.61 -10.99
C GLY A 164 -18.68 -18.02 -11.54
N VAL A 165 -18.40 -17.80 -12.82
CA VAL A 165 -17.12 -18.20 -13.45
C VAL A 165 -16.22 -16.98 -13.66
N GLY A 166 -14.95 -17.08 -13.25
CA GLY A 166 -13.90 -16.09 -13.49
C GLY A 166 -12.57 -16.77 -13.87
N PRO A 167 -11.65 -16.07 -14.55
CA PRO A 167 -10.47 -16.67 -15.15
C PRO A 167 -9.43 -17.19 -14.13
N GLY A 168 -9.45 -16.74 -12.88
CA GLY A 168 -8.38 -17.07 -11.94
C GLY A 168 -7.06 -16.37 -12.27
N ILE A 169 -6.00 -16.64 -11.49
CA ILE A 169 -4.65 -16.10 -11.79
C ILE A 169 -3.96 -17.03 -12.81
N GLU A 170 -3.84 -16.59 -14.06
CA GLU A 170 -3.06 -17.27 -15.12
C GLU A 170 -1.66 -16.65 -15.28
N GLY A 171 -0.66 -17.45 -15.67
CA GLY A 171 0.69 -16.95 -16.00
C GLY A 171 1.59 -16.54 -14.83
N PHE A 172 1.28 -16.97 -13.59
CA PHE A 172 2.11 -16.76 -12.41
C PHE A 172 2.63 -18.09 -11.86
N ASP A 173 3.93 -18.35 -12.07
CA ASP A 173 4.67 -19.44 -11.43
C ASP A 173 5.27 -18.94 -10.11
N ASP A 174 4.92 -19.60 -9.00
CA ASP A 174 5.48 -19.32 -7.68
C ASP A 174 6.84 -20.02 -7.54
N ASN A 175 7.91 -19.23 -7.50
CA ASN A 175 9.29 -19.70 -7.38
C ASN A 175 9.87 -19.50 -5.97
N THR A 176 9.03 -19.26 -4.96
CA THR A 176 9.48 -18.88 -3.61
C THR A 176 9.75 -20.13 -2.76
N GLY A 177 11.03 -20.41 -2.46
CA GLY A 177 11.49 -21.50 -1.58
C GLY A 177 11.88 -21.04 -0.17
N GLY A 178 12.21 -21.98 0.72
CA GLY A 178 12.73 -21.72 2.09
C GLY A 178 11.77 -22.08 3.23
N ALA A 179 12.31 -22.43 4.41
CA ALA A 179 11.50 -22.72 5.60
C ALA A 179 10.79 -21.44 6.09
N PRO A 180 9.53 -21.51 6.57
CA PRO A 180 8.80 -20.34 7.06
C PRO A 180 9.35 -19.91 8.42
N VAL A 181 10.34 -19.02 8.40
CA VAL A 181 10.81 -18.29 9.58
C VAL A 181 10.23 -16.88 9.51
N VAL A 182 9.58 -16.43 10.57
CA VAL A 182 9.01 -15.09 10.72
C VAL A 182 9.32 -14.58 12.12
N THR A 183 10.03 -13.47 12.23
CA THR A 183 10.34 -12.82 13.51
C THR A 183 10.12 -11.31 13.41
N MET A 184 9.86 -10.65 14.54
CA MET A 184 9.89 -9.20 14.66
C MET A 184 11.19 -8.81 15.36
N PHE A 185 11.88 -7.76 14.92
CA PHE A 185 13.14 -7.33 15.55
C PHE A 185 12.88 -6.93 17.00
N ASP A 186 13.73 -7.42 17.91
CA ASP A 186 13.77 -6.90 19.28
C ASP A 186 14.44 -5.52 19.26
N VAL A 187 13.73 -4.51 19.77
CA VAL A 187 14.19 -3.11 19.85
C VAL A 187 14.38 -2.65 21.30
N THR A 188 14.33 -3.57 22.28
CA THR A 188 14.44 -3.23 23.71
C THR A 188 15.73 -2.50 24.07
N THR A 189 16.85 -2.80 23.40
CA THR A 189 18.15 -2.14 23.63
C THR A 189 18.42 -0.96 22.70
N GLU A 190 17.56 -0.72 21.71
CA GLU A 190 17.69 0.45 20.82
C GLU A 190 17.28 1.71 21.60
N PRO A 191 17.98 2.85 21.44
CA PRO A 191 17.59 4.08 22.11
C PRO A 191 16.24 4.58 21.61
N THR A 192 15.55 5.40 22.40
CA THR A 192 14.40 6.14 21.92
C THR A 192 14.88 7.16 20.87
N TYR A 193 14.22 7.22 19.72
CA TYR A 193 14.51 8.15 18.64
C TYR A 193 13.38 9.15 18.44
N TYR A 194 13.75 10.38 18.09
CA TYR A 194 12.92 11.24 17.25
C TYR A 194 13.03 10.74 15.81
N GLY A 195 11.99 10.05 15.34
CA GLY A 195 11.90 9.58 13.96
C GLY A 195 11.17 10.58 13.08
N GLU A 196 11.64 10.77 11.86
CA GLU A 196 10.98 11.53 10.81
C GLU A 196 10.95 10.71 9.53
N ALA A 197 9.84 10.73 8.82
CA ALA A 197 9.81 10.22 7.46
C ALA A 197 8.93 11.07 6.55
N THR A 198 9.27 11.06 5.27
CA THR A 198 8.46 11.62 4.19
C THR A 198 8.31 10.56 3.13
N ALA A 199 7.08 10.22 2.77
CA ALA A 199 6.77 9.34 1.65
C ALA A 199 5.93 10.08 0.62
N LYS A 200 6.04 9.67 -0.64
CA LYS A 200 5.32 10.25 -1.77
C LYS A 200 4.84 9.16 -2.72
N GLY A 201 3.69 9.39 -3.34
CA GLY A 201 3.19 8.52 -4.39
C GLY A 201 2.20 9.21 -5.31
N PHE A 202 1.87 8.52 -6.40
CA PHE A 202 1.06 9.08 -7.49
C PHE A 202 0.09 8.06 -8.06
N ILE A 203 -1.17 8.47 -8.26
CA ILE A 203 -2.20 7.71 -8.96
C ILE A 203 -2.55 8.41 -10.27
N ARG A 204 -2.43 7.69 -11.39
CA ARG A 204 -2.89 8.15 -12.70
C ARG A 204 -4.41 7.99 -12.79
N LEU A 205 -5.09 9.02 -13.29
CA LEU A 205 -6.54 9.04 -13.51
C LEU A 205 -6.85 9.52 -14.93
N ARG A 206 -8.11 9.40 -15.36
CA ARG A 206 -8.58 10.02 -16.61
C ARG A 206 -8.66 11.54 -16.47
N GLU A 207 -8.47 12.26 -17.57
CA GLU A 207 -8.58 13.72 -17.62
C GLU A 207 -9.96 14.20 -17.16
N GLU A 208 -11.03 13.52 -17.59
CA GLU A 208 -12.40 13.85 -17.20
C GLU A 208 -12.64 13.65 -15.70
N THR A 209 -11.99 12.65 -15.10
CA THR A 209 -12.02 12.42 -13.65
C THR A 209 -11.30 13.52 -12.89
N ILE A 210 -10.15 13.99 -13.40
CA ILE A 210 -9.43 15.13 -12.84
C ILE A 210 -10.30 16.39 -12.84
N GLU A 211 -11.01 16.64 -13.94
CA GLU A 211 -11.90 17.80 -14.03
C GLU A 211 -13.07 17.69 -13.03
N LEU A 212 -13.64 16.50 -12.84
CA LEU A 212 -14.65 16.26 -11.80
C LEU A 212 -14.12 16.52 -10.40
N ILE A 213 -12.87 16.15 -10.11
CA ILE A 213 -12.22 16.43 -8.81
C ILE A 213 -12.09 17.95 -8.62
N ARG A 214 -11.54 18.67 -9.61
CA ARG A 214 -11.35 20.13 -9.54
C ARG A 214 -12.66 20.90 -9.36
N GLN A 215 -13.72 20.44 -10.04
CA GLN A 215 -15.06 21.02 -9.91
C GLN A 215 -15.82 20.55 -8.66
N GLY A 216 -15.27 19.61 -7.89
CA GLY A 216 -15.93 18.99 -6.73
C GLY A 216 -17.18 18.17 -7.08
N LYS A 217 -17.31 17.70 -8.32
CA LYS A 217 -18.50 16.99 -8.82
C LYS A 217 -18.45 15.47 -8.61
N VAL A 218 -17.50 14.98 -7.82
CA VAL A 218 -17.43 13.57 -7.42
C VAL A 218 -18.58 13.22 -6.49
N GLU A 219 -19.35 12.19 -6.84
CA GLU A 219 -20.60 11.80 -6.18
C GLU A 219 -20.45 11.48 -4.69
N LYS A 220 -19.28 10.95 -4.29
CA LYS A 220 -18.96 10.59 -2.90
C LYS A 220 -18.53 11.78 -2.03
N GLY A 221 -18.26 12.93 -2.64
CA GLY A 221 -17.82 14.16 -1.97
C GLY A 221 -16.40 14.57 -2.33
N ASP A 222 -15.80 15.39 -1.46
CA ASP A 222 -14.46 15.95 -1.66
C ASP A 222 -13.37 14.86 -1.57
N VAL A 223 -12.78 14.53 -2.71
CA VAL A 223 -11.75 13.49 -2.84
C VAL A 223 -10.50 13.79 -2.04
N ILE A 224 -10.05 15.04 -2.05
CA ILE A 224 -8.78 15.46 -1.45
C ILE A 224 -8.89 15.45 0.07
N THR A 225 -9.99 15.99 0.60
CA THR A 225 -10.24 15.98 2.05
C THR A 225 -10.38 14.55 2.60
N VAL A 226 -11.09 13.67 1.89
CA VAL A 226 -11.27 12.28 2.32
C VAL A 226 -9.94 11.50 2.23
N ALA A 227 -9.14 11.70 1.17
CA ALA A 227 -7.83 11.07 1.03
C ALA A 227 -6.84 11.50 2.12
N LYS A 228 -6.77 12.79 2.46
CA LYS A 228 -5.95 13.30 3.57
C LYS A 228 -6.38 12.71 4.91
N THR A 229 -7.69 12.59 5.13
CA THR A 229 -8.24 11.97 6.34
C THR A 229 -7.84 10.49 6.44
N ALA A 230 -7.93 9.75 5.33
CA ALA A 230 -7.49 8.36 5.25
C ALA A 230 -6.00 8.21 5.58
N ALA A 231 -5.13 9.07 5.03
CA ALA A 231 -3.69 9.07 5.32
C ALA A 231 -3.40 9.20 6.82
N ILE A 232 -4.04 10.17 7.48
CA ILE A 232 -3.84 10.46 8.91
C ILE A 232 -4.35 9.30 9.78
N LEU A 233 -5.48 8.70 9.44
CA LEU A 233 -6.01 7.54 10.16
C LEU A 233 -5.10 6.32 9.99
N ALA A 234 -4.72 6.02 8.75
CA ALA A 234 -3.85 4.88 8.42
C ALA A 234 -2.50 4.95 9.13
N THR A 235 -1.88 6.14 9.19
CA THR A 235 -0.59 6.34 9.88
C THR A 235 -0.61 5.77 11.30
N LYS A 236 -1.71 5.96 12.04
CA LYS A 236 -1.85 5.58 13.45
C LYS A 236 -2.14 4.09 13.67
N THR A 237 -2.58 3.39 12.64
CA THR A 237 -3.02 1.98 12.70
C THR A 237 -2.17 1.05 11.85
N THR A 238 -1.02 1.52 11.35
CA THR A 238 -0.08 0.74 10.52
C THR A 238 0.30 -0.61 11.16
N TRP A 239 0.53 -0.62 12.48
CA TRP A 239 0.90 -1.82 13.25
C TRP A 239 -0.22 -2.87 13.35
N GLU A 240 -1.48 -2.47 13.13
CA GLU A 240 -2.61 -3.42 13.08
C GLU A 240 -2.65 -4.20 11.75
N VAL A 241 -1.99 -3.67 10.70
CA VAL A 241 -2.03 -4.21 9.34
C VAL A 241 -0.74 -4.93 8.97
N LEU A 242 0.41 -4.31 9.25
CA LEU A 242 1.71 -4.88 8.93
C LEU A 242 2.22 -5.71 10.11
N PRO A 243 2.42 -7.03 9.96
CA PRO A 243 2.65 -7.93 11.09
C PRO A 243 3.99 -7.72 11.81
N LEU A 244 4.98 -7.12 11.15
CA LEU A 244 6.37 -7.02 11.64
C LEU A 244 6.80 -5.58 11.91
N VAL A 245 5.86 -4.64 12.04
CA VAL A 245 6.16 -3.28 12.49
C VAL A 245 5.78 -3.13 13.96
N HIS A 246 6.58 -2.38 14.71
CA HIS A 246 6.28 -2.07 16.11
C HIS A 246 5.17 -1.01 16.20
N LEU A 247 4.51 -0.97 17.35
CA LEU A 247 3.66 0.16 17.71
C LEU A 247 4.53 1.40 17.95
N ASN A 248 4.45 2.38 17.04
CA ASN A 248 5.12 3.66 17.16
C ASN A 248 4.20 4.73 17.78
N TYR A 249 4.75 5.56 18.67
CA TYR A 249 4.05 6.73 19.21
C TYR A 249 4.15 7.90 18.22
N ILE A 250 3.17 7.98 17.32
CA ILE A 250 3.08 9.02 16.29
C ILE A 250 2.73 10.37 16.95
N THR A 251 3.59 11.36 16.74
CA THR A 251 3.45 12.71 17.32
C THR A 251 3.05 13.77 16.30
N TYR A 252 3.26 13.51 15.01
CA TYR A 252 2.89 14.42 13.94
C TYR A 252 2.60 13.66 12.65
N VAL A 253 1.56 14.10 11.94
CA VAL A 253 1.23 13.65 10.59
C VAL A 253 0.79 14.87 9.78
N ASN A 254 1.42 15.10 8.63
CA ASN A 254 0.95 16.04 7.62
C ASN A 254 0.70 15.27 6.32
N ALA A 255 -0.48 15.46 5.73
CA ALA A 255 -0.83 14.83 4.47
C ALA A 255 -1.22 15.91 3.46
N GLU A 256 -0.56 15.88 2.32
CA GLU A 256 -0.81 16.76 1.17
C GLU A 256 -1.24 15.91 -0.01
N ALA A 257 -2.27 16.37 -0.73
CA ALA A 257 -2.79 15.70 -1.91
C ALA A 257 -3.05 16.76 -2.99
N ASN A 258 -2.30 16.69 -4.08
CA ASN A 258 -2.25 17.68 -5.14
C ASN A 258 -2.85 17.08 -6.41
N VAL A 259 -3.84 17.77 -6.99
CA VAL A 259 -4.47 17.38 -8.26
C VAL A 259 -3.60 17.91 -9.40
N LEU A 260 -2.94 17.01 -10.12
CA LEU A 260 -2.12 17.31 -11.30
C LEU A 260 -2.94 17.14 -12.58
N GLU A 261 -2.31 17.26 -13.75
CA GLU A 261 -3.00 17.12 -15.04
C GLU A 261 -3.43 15.68 -15.33
N ASP A 262 -2.60 14.70 -14.96
CA ASP A 262 -2.81 13.29 -15.29
C ASP A 262 -3.09 12.39 -14.07
N GLY A 263 -3.31 12.99 -12.89
CA GLY A 263 -3.48 12.22 -11.67
C GLY A 263 -3.51 13.03 -10.38
N VAL A 264 -3.40 12.30 -9.26
CA VAL A 264 -3.26 12.89 -7.92
C VAL A 264 -1.95 12.42 -7.31
N GLU A 265 -1.18 13.37 -6.84
CA GLU A 265 0.04 13.15 -6.08
C GLU A 265 -0.25 13.29 -4.58
N VAL A 266 0.24 12.36 -3.76
CA VAL A 266 0.12 12.41 -2.31
C VAL A 266 1.50 12.40 -1.68
N THR A 267 1.74 13.33 -0.75
CA THR A 267 2.94 13.36 0.10
C THR A 267 2.52 13.32 1.57
N VAL A 268 3.17 12.48 2.37
CA VAL A 268 2.90 12.36 3.80
C VAL A 268 4.20 12.49 4.58
N ASP A 269 4.20 13.42 5.53
CA ASP A 269 5.26 13.58 6.55
C ASP A 269 4.80 13.01 7.88
N THR A 270 5.66 12.23 8.52
CA THR A 270 5.41 11.65 9.84
C THR A 270 6.51 12.02 10.82
N ARG A 271 6.15 12.14 12.09
CA ARG A 271 7.11 12.14 13.21
C ARG A 271 6.65 11.21 14.31
N ASN A 272 7.60 10.57 14.97
CA ASN A 272 7.34 9.70 16.11
C ASN A 272 8.43 9.82 17.18
N VAL A 273 8.11 9.38 18.39
CA VAL A 273 9.06 9.21 19.50
C VAL A 273 9.04 7.75 19.93
N SER A 274 9.96 6.92 19.44
CA SER A 274 9.95 5.45 19.66
C SER A 274 11.32 4.83 19.40
N ASN A 275 11.52 3.56 19.74
CA ASN A 275 12.78 2.83 19.46
C ASN A 275 12.98 2.49 17.98
N THR A 276 12.01 2.82 17.12
CA THR A 276 12.11 2.72 15.66
C THR A 276 11.60 3.99 14.98
N GLY A 277 11.82 4.11 13.67
CA GLY A 277 11.40 5.25 12.87
C GLY A 277 10.00 5.05 12.27
N SER A 278 9.45 6.08 11.64
CA SER A 278 8.07 6.09 11.12
C SER A 278 7.95 5.94 9.59
N ALA A 279 8.97 5.38 8.92
CA ALA A 279 8.98 5.27 7.46
C ALA A 279 7.86 4.35 6.91
N MET A 280 7.51 3.28 7.63
CA MET A 280 6.45 2.38 7.19
C MET A 280 5.09 3.02 7.31
N GLU A 281 4.89 3.82 8.36
CA GLU A 281 3.68 4.58 8.61
C GLU A 281 3.48 5.63 7.52
N ALA A 282 4.54 6.33 7.09
CA ALA A 282 4.48 7.28 5.98
C ALA A 282 4.07 6.59 4.66
N VAL A 283 4.69 5.44 4.32
CA VAL A 283 4.36 4.68 3.10
C VAL A 283 2.94 4.13 3.15
N PHE A 284 2.53 3.57 4.30
CA PHE A 284 1.18 3.05 4.51
C PHE A 284 0.11 4.16 4.38
N ALA A 285 0.40 5.35 4.89
CA ALA A 285 -0.46 6.52 4.77
C ALA A 285 -0.64 6.98 3.31
N VAL A 286 0.46 7.07 2.54
CA VAL A 286 0.40 7.41 1.11
C VAL A 286 -0.44 6.39 0.34
N GLY A 287 -0.17 5.09 0.51
CA GLY A 287 -0.93 4.07 -0.21
C GLY A 287 -2.42 4.07 0.17
N SER A 288 -2.74 4.25 1.46
CA SER A 288 -4.14 4.35 1.91
C SER A 288 -4.85 5.58 1.32
N ALA A 289 -4.15 6.71 1.21
CA ALA A 289 -4.68 7.91 0.57
C ALA A 289 -4.93 7.71 -0.93
N LEU A 290 -3.97 7.10 -1.66
CA LEU A 290 -4.11 6.83 -3.10
C LEU A 290 -5.24 5.82 -3.39
N LEU A 291 -5.37 4.77 -2.57
CA LEU A 291 -6.50 3.83 -2.66
C LEU A 291 -7.83 4.51 -2.32
N THR A 292 -7.83 5.50 -1.42
CA THR A 292 -9.00 6.32 -1.13
C THR A 292 -9.37 7.21 -2.32
N VAL A 293 -8.39 7.85 -2.98
CA VAL A 293 -8.62 8.57 -4.24
C VAL A 293 -9.26 7.63 -5.26
N TRP A 294 -8.72 6.42 -5.44
CA TRP A 294 -9.29 5.43 -6.35
C TRP A 294 -10.72 5.05 -5.96
N ASP A 295 -11.01 4.73 -4.70
CA ASP A 295 -12.38 4.36 -4.29
C ASP A 295 -13.39 5.50 -4.51
N MET A 296 -12.96 6.74 -4.29
CA MET A 296 -13.76 7.94 -4.51
C MET A 296 -14.09 8.14 -6.00
N THR A 297 -13.16 7.82 -6.90
CA THR A 297 -13.29 8.05 -8.35
C THR A 297 -13.64 6.82 -9.17
N LYS A 298 -13.68 5.61 -8.57
CA LYS A 298 -13.80 4.32 -9.26
C LYS A 298 -14.97 4.17 -10.23
N LYS A 299 -15.99 5.02 -10.12
CA LYS A 299 -17.15 5.05 -11.03
C LYS A 299 -16.77 5.63 -12.39
N TYR A 300 -15.94 6.68 -12.40
CA TYR A 300 -15.57 7.46 -13.58
C TYR A 300 -14.38 6.85 -14.33
N GLU A 301 -13.59 6.05 -13.62
CA GLU A 301 -12.40 5.41 -14.17
C GLU A 301 -12.68 4.15 -15.00
N LYS A 302 -13.86 3.54 -14.81
CA LYS A 302 -14.24 2.30 -15.48
C LYS A 302 -14.56 2.51 -16.95
N ASP A 303 -14.19 1.56 -17.78
CA ASP A 303 -14.70 1.46 -19.15
C ASP A 303 -16.07 0.77 -19.22
N GLU A 304 -16.61 0.59 -20.43
CA GLU A 304 -17.87 -0.09 -20.71
C GLU A 304 -17.89 -1.56 -20.24
N HIS A 305 -16.73 -2.19 -20.10
CA HIS A 305 -16.56 -3.55 -19.57
C HIS A 305 -16.33 -3.58 -18.05
N GLY A 306 -16.33 -2.42 -17.40
CA GLY A 306 -16.13 -2.26 -15.98
C GLY A 306 -14.68 -2.41 -15.51
N GLN A 307 -13.72 -2.46 -16.43
CA GLN A 307 -12.27 -2.57 -16.19
C GLN A 307 -11.62 -1.20 -15.97
N TYR A 308 -10.36 -1.20 -15.56
CA TYR A 308 -9.56 0.00 -15.30
C TYR A 308 -8.35 0.07 -16.25
N PRO A 309 -8.54 0.43 -17.53
CA PRO A 309 -7.46 0.38 -18.53
C PRO A 309 -6.37 1.44 -18.31
N ILE A 310 -6.72 2.55 -17.64
CA ILE A 310 -5.83 3.73 -17.46
C ILE A 310 -5.36 3.85 -16.00
N THR A 311 -6.26 3.61 -15.05
CA THR A 311 -6.03 3.89 -13.63
C THR A 311 -4.96 2.99 -13.05
N THR A 312 -3.96 3.59 -12.42
CA THR A 312 -2.86 2.86 -11.79
C THR A 312 -2.16 3.72 -10.76
N ILE A 313 -1.78 3.13 -9.62
CA ILE A 313 -0.83 3.76 -8.71
C ILE A 313 0.56 3.50 -9.28
N LYS A 314 1.20 4.55 -9.80
CA LYS A 314 2.46 4.46 -10.54
C LYS A 314 3.64 4.16 -9.64
N GLU A 315 3.74 4.90 -8.55
CA GLU A 315 4.84 4.80 -7.59
C GLU A 315 4.39 5.16 -6.18
N ILE A 316 5.00 4.51 -5.19
CA ILE A 316 5.03 4.90 -3.78
C ILE A 316 6.46 4.69 -3.28
N ARG A 317 7.09 5.74 -2.77
CA ARG A 317 8.48 5.73 -2.32
C ARG A 317 8.70 6.57 -1.07
N VAL A 318 9.79 6.28 -0.36
CA VAL A 318 10.28 7.08 0.76
C VAL A 318 11.25 8.13 0.20
N LEU A 319 10.99 9.41 0.47
CA LEU A 319 11.88 10.51 0.11
C LEU A 319 12.89 10.82 1.22
N LYS A 320 12.48 10.62 2.47
CA LYS A 320 13.27 10.93 3.66
C LYS A 320 12.93 9.95 4.78
N ALA A 321 13.93 9.44 5.48
CA ALA A 321 13.76 8.66 6.71
C ALA A 321 14.93 8.91 7.67
N LEU A 322 14.68 9.68 8.74
CA LEU A 322 15.69 10.09 9.70
C LEU A 322 15.36 9.54 11.08
N LYS A 323 16.42 9.21 11.84
CA LYS A 323 16.35 8.86 13.25
C LYS A 323 17.40 9.67 13.99
N THR A 324 16.98 10.42 15.01
CA THR A 324 17.88 11.14 15.91
C THR A 324 17.64 10.67 17.33
N PRO A 325 18.65 10.26 18.12
CA PRO A 325 18.44 9.87 19.51
C PRO A 325 17.67 10.96 20.29
N ALA A 326 16.68 10.54 21.05
CA ALA A 326 16.00 11.39 22.01
C ALA A 326 16.92 11.51 23.23
N VAL A 327 17.58 12.68 23.34
CA VAL A 327 18.41 13.05 24.48
C VAL A 327 17.53 13.26 25.71
#